data_AF-A0A2T7KYR2-F1
#
_entry.id   AF-A0A2T7KYR2-F1
#
_cell.length_a   1.000
_cell.length_b   1.000
_cell.length_c   1.000
_cell.angle_alpha   90.00
_cell.angle_beta   90.00
_cell.angle_gamma   90.00
#
_symmetry.space_group_name_H-M   'P 1'
#
loop_
_entity.id
_entity.type
_entity.pdbx_description
1 polymer ?
#
loop_
_entity_poly.entity_id
_entity_poly.type
_entity_poly.pdbx_seq_one_letter_code
_entity_poly.pdbx_strand_id
1 'polypeptide(L)'
;MTEHSAAASEVRVNITALNLSFADLAITSASTDVVRGFGGDLVELEEWVREGFADGASWCRIGNEAHTVSEGDAELRLVPRSDTPDWHLNYFYAGWESEEGKQIPPQYRLQYARYVDRRHEVREGCLTGKDLRVVAAKEGAEGVDLLVRHHRAQLTEWYKALDTLLSSVQSTPDLPGWAKAVAKEELLNWHRTREYMTSAVMEYHHGDAGLRPETVWGNLRFDFSATSVDLVP
;
A
#
# COMPACT_ATOMS: atom_id res chain seq x y z
N MET A 1 -6.10 -12.09 29.28
CA MET A 1 -6.17 -10.63 29.18
C MET A 1 -6.24 -10.30 27.71
N THR A 2 -7.41 -9.84 27.27
CA THR A 2 -7.73 -9.44 25.92
C THR A 2 -7.08 -8.09 25.63
N GLU A 3 -6.00 -8.08 24.87
CA GLU A 3 -5.49 -6.84 24.29
C GLU A 3 -6.39 -6.49 23.11
N HIS A 4 -7.23 -5.49 23.35
CA HIS A 4 -7.97 -4.80 22.32
C HIS A 4 -6.99 -4.31 21.25
N SER A 5 -7.30 -4.73 20.02
CA SER A 5 -6.90 -4.07 18.78
C SER A 5 -6.87 -2.56 18.97
N ALA A 6 -5.66 -1.99 19.00
CA ALA A 6 -5.46 -0.58 18.77
C ALA A 6 -5.63 -0.33 17.26
N ALA A 7 -6.87 -0.43 16.78
CA ALA A 7 -7.27 0.36 15.63
C ALA A 7 -7.09 1.82 16.07
N ALA A 8 -6.04 2.48 15.58
CA ALA A 8 -5.95 3.92 15.68
C ALA A 8 -7.31 4.47 15.22
N SER A 9 -7.96 5.26 16.07
CA SER A 9 -9.24 5.87 15.75
C SER A 9 -9.05 6.75 14.52
N GLU A 10 -9.28 6.19 13.34
CA GLU A 10 -9.27 6.88 12.07
C GLU A 10 -10.15 8.13 12.23
N VAL A 11 -9.57 9.31 11.98
CA VAL A 11 -10.32 10.55 12.09
C VAL A 11 -11.34 10.55 10.95
N ARG A 12 -12.63 10.47 11.30
CA ARG A 12 -13.72 10.40 10.34
C ARG A 12 -14.26 11.80 10.08
N VAL A 13 -14.39 12.16 8.81
CA VAL A 13 -15.06 13.37 8.36
C VAL A 13 -16.52 13.06 8.12
N ASN A 14 -17.44 13.82 8.72
CA ASN A 14 -18.87 13.69 8.46
C ASN A 14 -19.20 14.30 7.10
N ILE A 15 -19.76 13.50 6.19
CA ILE A 15 -20.14 13.90 4.83
C ILE A 15 -21.65 13.73 4.56
N THR A 16 -22.47 13.60 5.61
CA THR A 16 -23.93 13.41 5.51
C THR A 16 -24.62 14.47 4.64
N ALA A 17 -24.07 15.70 4.58
CA ALA A 17 -24.61 16.79 3.78
C ALA A 17 -24.60 16.51 2.27
N LEU A 18 -23.78 15.58 1.78
CA LEU A 18 -23.70 15.19 0.35
C LEU A 18 -24.87 14.30 -0.10
N ASN A 19 -25.69 13.81 0.85
CA ASN A 19 -26.86 12.96 0.57
C ASN A 19 -26.55 11.78 -0.37
N LEU A 20 -25.43 11.12 -0.13
CA LEU A 20 -24.97 9.96 -0.89
C LEU A 20 -25.53 8.66 -0.30
N SER A 21 -25.85 7.70 -1.14
CA SER A 21 -26.34 6.38 -0.73
C SER A 21 -25.89 5.30 -1.70
N PHE A 22 -25.67 4.09 -1.19
CA PHE A 22 -25.37 2.90 -1.98
C PHE A 22 -26.09 1.69 -1.40
N ALA A 23 -26.75 0.90 -2.25
CA ALA A 23 -27.53 -0.27 -1.86
C ALA A 23 -28.48 0.01 -0.67
N ASP A 24 -29.28 1.08 -0.79
CA ASP A 24 -30.26 1.56 0.20
C ASP A 24 -29.70 2.02 1.56
N LEU A 25 -28.38 2.12 1.72
CA LEU A 25 -27.73 2.63 2.93
C LEU A 25 -27.03 3.97 2.64
N ALA A 26 -27.09 4.88 3.61
CA ALA A 26 -26.45 6.19 3.51
C ALA A 26 -24.93 6.10 3.60
N ILE A 27 -24.22 6.95 2.87
CA ILE A 27 -22.77 7.17 3.01
C ILE A 27 -22.58 8.42 3.87
N THR A 28 -22.23 8.23 5.15
CA THR A 28 -22.31 9.30 6.16
C THR A 28 -20.95 9.85 6.56
N SER A 29 -19.88 9.12 6.28
CA SER A 29 -18.53 9.51 6.68
C SER A 29 -17.48 9.12 5.64
N ALA A 30 -16.37 9.84 5.63
CA ALA A 30 -15.19 9.54 4.83
C ALA A 30 -13.91 9.62 5.67
N SER A 31 -12.85 8.92 5.26
CA SER A 31 -11.51 9.08 5.85
C SER A 31 -10.93 10.45 5.49
N THR A 32 -10.03 10.96 6.33
CA THR A 32 -9.38 12.26 6.07
C THR A 32 -8.57 12.27 4.78
N ASP A 33 -7.99 11.14 4.40
CA ASP A 33 -7.15 11.06 3.20
C ASP A 33 -7.98 11.08 1.93
N VAL A 34 -9.20 10.50 1.94
CA VAL A 34 -10.17 10.70 0.86
C VAL A 34 -10.48 12.18 0.69
N VAL A 35 -10.89 12.86 1.76
CA VAL A 35 -11.24 14.29 1.67
C VAL A 35 -10.05 15.14 1.21
N ARG A 36 -8.83 14.83 1.68
CA ARG A 36 -7.60 15.52 1.26
C ARG A 36 -7.25 15.24 -0.20
N GLY A 37 -7.50 14.02 -0.70
CA GLY A 37 -7.24 13.63 -2.08
C GLY A 37 -7.98 14.50 -3.09
N PHE A 38 -9.17 14.96 -2.74
CA PHE A 38 -9.97 15.92 -3.52
C PHE A 38 -9.70 17.39 -3.14
N GLY A 39 -8.59 17.69 -2.47
CA GLY A 39 -8.24 19.07 -2.06
C GLY A 39 -9.23 19.70 -1.07
N GLY A 40 -10.10 18.91 -0.44
CA GLY A 40 -11.23 19.39 0.36
C GLY A 40 -12.46 19.80 -0.46
N ASP A 41 -12.47 19.60 -1.77
CA ASP A 41 -13.64 19.79 -2.63
C ASP A 41 -14.63 18.64 -2.43
N LEU A 42 -15.67 18.90 -1.63
CA LEU A 42 -16.70 17.91 -1.36
C LEU A 42 -17.69 17.73 -2.52
N VAL A 43 -17.78 18.70 -3.44
CA VAL A 43 -18.64 18.59 -4.63
C VAL A 43 -18.01 17.64 -5.63
N GLU A 44 -16.71 17.77 -5.86
CA GLU A 44 -15.96 16.83 -6.70
C GLU A 44 -16.02 15.41 -6.11
N LEU A 45 -15.81 15.28 -4.79
CA LEU A 45 -15.96 14.00 -4.10
C LEU A 45 -17.36 13.39 -4.29
N GLU A 46 -18.42 14.21 -4.20
CA GLU A 46 -19.80 13.79 -4.41
C GLU A 46 -20.04 13.25 -5.82
N GLU A 47 -19.54 13.93 -6.85
CA GLU A 47 -19.61 13.49 -8.25
C GLU A 47 -18.89 12.15 -8.45
N TRP A 48 -17.64 12.04 -7.99
CA TRP A 48 -16.84 10.82 -8.11
C TRP A 48 -17.47 9.61 -7.42
N VAL A 49 -18.03 9.80 -6.22
CA VAL A 49 -18.70 8.71 -5.51
C VAL A 49 -19.96 8.27 -6.24
N ARG A 50 -20.76 9.21 -6.77
CA ARG A 50 -21.96 8.87 -7.55
C ARG A 50 -21.62 8.10 -8.80
N GLU A 51 -20.62 8.55 -9.55
CA GLU A 51 -20.22 7.91 -10.81
C GLU A 51 -19.62 6.53 -10.55
N GLY A 52 -18.73 6.39 -9.57
CA GLY A 52 -18.03 5.13 -9.29
C GLY A 52 -18.94 4.00 -8.80
N PHE A 53 -20.06 4.34 -8.14
CA PHE A 53 -21.01 3.37 -7.59
C PHE A 53 -22.38 3.38 -8.30
N ALA A 54 -22.49 4.05 -9.45
CA ALA A 54 -23.72 4.08 -10.25
C ALA A 54 -24.06 2.71 -10.85
N ASP A 55 -25.33 2.56 -11.27
CA ASP A 55 -25.76 1.43 -12.08
C ASP A 55 -24.98 1.38 -13.40
N GLY A 56 -24.32 0.25 -13.66
CA GLY A 56 -23.47 0.06 -14.85
C GLY A 56 -22.03 0.56 -14.69
N ALA A 57 -21.67 1.17 -13.56
CA ALA A 57 -20.29 1.48 -13.23
C ALA A 57 -19.50 0.21 -12.89
N SER A 58 -18.17 0.28 -13.06
CA SER A 58 -17.27 -0.80 -12.69
C SER A 58 -16.99 -0.77 -11.19
N TRP A 59 -17.73 -1.58 -10.43
CA TRP A 59 -17.45 -1.85 -9.02
C TRP A 59 -17.61 -3.34 -8.71
N CYS A 60 -17.02 -3.79 -7.60
CA CYS A 60 -17.16 -5.16 -7.14
C CYS A 60 -17.39 -5.25 -5.63
N ARG A 61 -17.98 -6.37 -5.20
CA ARG A 61 -18.19 -6.67 -3.78
C ARG A 61 -17.09 -7.59 -3.27
N ILE A 62 -16.49 -7.25 -2.13
CA ILE A 62 -15.47 -8.05 -1.48
C ILE A 62 -15.87 -8.21 -0.02
N GLY A 63 -16.31 -9.42 0.35
CA GLY A 63 -16.96 -9.62 1.64
C GLY A 63 -18.19 -8.72 1.79
N ASN A 64 -18.15 -7.84 2.79
CA ASN A 64 -19.22 -6.87 3.04
C ASN A 64 -18.90 -5.46 2.51
N GLU A 65 -17.76 -5.29 1.85
CA GLU A 65 -17.28 -4.01 1.32
C GLU A 65 -17.62 -3.89 -0.17
N ALA A 66 -17.79 -2.66 -0.65
CA ALA A 66 -17.94 -2.34 -2.07
C ALA A 66 -16.74 -1.51 -2.52
N HIS A 67 -16.15 -1.87 -3.66
CA HIS A 67 -14.93 -1.24 -4.19
C HIS A 67 -15.20 -0.79 -5.61
N THR A 68 -14.92 0.46 -5.93
CA THR A 68 -14.79 0.87 -7.33
C THR A 68 -13.63 0.13 -7.97
N VAL A 69 -13.71 -0.10 -9.27
CA VAL A 69 -12.69 -0.76 -10.06
C VAL A 69 -12.21 0.25 -11.09
N SER A 70 -10.95 0.67 -10.99
CA SER A 70 -10.37 1.71 -11.86
C SER A 70 -8.97 1.33 -12.30
N GLU A 71 -8.51 1.90 -13.43
CA GLU A 71 -7.13 1.76 -13.91
C GLU A 71 -6.10 2.49 -13.01
N GLY A 72 -6.55 3.30 -12.05
CA GLY A 72 -5.69 4.05 -11.14
C GLY A 72 -5.28 3.28 -9.88
N ASP A 73 -4.27 3.83 -9.19
CA ASP A 73 -3.68 3.22 -8.00
C ASP A 73 -4.55 3.34 -6.74
N ALA A 74 -5.52 4.26 -6.72
CA ALA A 74 -6.38 4.53 -5.58
C ALA A 74 -7.86 4.39 -5.97
N GLU A 75 -8.50 3.36 -5.44
CA GLU A 75 -9.93 3.10 -5.63
C GLU A 75 -10.72 3.60 -4.43
N LEU A 76 -11.98 3.95 -4.65
CA LEU A 76 -12.92 4.24 -3.57
C LEU A 76 -13.51 2.94 -3.03
N ARG A 77 -13.63 2.87 -1.69
CA ARG A 77 -14.17 1.74 -0.97
C ARG A 77 -15.23 2.18 0.03
N LEU A 78 -16.36 1.50 0.03
CA LEU A 78 -17.40 1.62 1.04
C LEU A 78 -17.28 0.46 2.04
N VAL A 79 -16.99 0.81 3.28
CA VAL A 79 -16.86 -0.10 4.42
C VAL A 79 -18.11 0.03 5.30
N PRO A 80 -18.79 -1.07 5.65
CA PRO A 80 -19.96 -0.98 6.50
C PRO A 80 -19.53 -0.64 7.93
N ARG A 81 -20.26 0.26 8.60
CA ARG A 81 -19.99 0.57 10.00
C ARG A 81 -20.53 -0.52 10.92
N SER A 82 -19.78 -0.85 11.98
CA SER A 82 -20.16 -1.90 12.94
C SER A 82 -21.38 -1.55 13.78
N ASP A 83 -21.58 -0.25 14.04
CA ASP A 83 -22.52 0.24 15.06
C ASP A 83 -23.79 0.84 14.45
N THR A 84 -23.80 1.08 13.14
CA THR A 84 -24.86 1.80 12.43
C THR A 84 -24.94 1.24 11.01
N PRO A 85 -26.15 1.07 10.43
CA PRO A 85 -26.30 0.56 9.07
C PRO A 85 -26.02 1.68 8.06
N ASP A 86 -24.78 2.16 8.03
CA ASP A 86 -24.29 3.18 7.12
C ASP A 86 -22.90 2.83 6.60
N TRP A 87 -22.54 3.46 5.49
CA TRP A 87 -21.25 3.30 4.83
C TRP A 87 -20.25 4.36 5.29
N HIS A 88 -19.00 3.92 5.40
CA HIS A 88 -17.83 4.75 5.52
C HIS A 88 -17.02 4.68 4.22
N LEU A 89 -16.70 5.83 3.65
CA LEU A 89 -15.90 5.95 2.43
C LEU A 89 -14.41 6.03 2.76
N ASN A 90 -13.59 5.16 2.17
CA ASN A 90 -12.14 5.19 2.30
C ASN A 90 -11.47 4.94 0.95
N TYR A 91 -10.16 5.16 0.85
CA TYR A 91 -9.36 4.65 -0.25
C TYR A 91 -9.04 3.17 -0.06
N PHE A 92 -8.77 2.52 -1.19
CA PHE A 92 -8.28 1.16 -1.26
C PHE A 92 -7.29 1.03 -2.42
N TYR A 93 -6.13 0.44 -2.15
CA TYR A 93 -4.97 0.53 -3.04
C TYR A 93 -4.60 -0.84 -3.63
N ALA A 94 -5.60 -1.61 -4.07
CA ALA A 94 -5.35 -2.88 -4.74
C ALA A 94 -5.09 -2.72 -6.24
N GLY A 95 -5.67 -1.69 -6.87
CA GLY A 95 -5.65 -1.50 -8.31
C GLY A 95 -6.19 -2.73 -9.04
N TRP A 96 -7.49 -3.01 -8.92
CA TRP A 96 -8.07 -4.25 -9.48
C TRP A 96 -7.92 -4.36 -11.00
N GLU A 97 -7.82 -3.23 -11.71
CA GLU A 97 -7.56 -3.22 -13.16
C GLU A 97 -6.07 -3.27 -13.52
N SER A 98 -5.16 -3.27 -12.54
CA SER A 98 -3.74 -3.52 -12.79
C SER A 98 -3.52 -4.92 -13.39
N GLU A 99 -2.36 -5.10 -14.01
CA GLU A 99 -1.93 -6.40 -14.54
C GLU A 99 -1.95 -7.50 -13.45
N GLU A 100 -1.59 -7.13 -12.22
CA GLU A 100 -1.64 -8.01 -11.05
C GLU A 100 -3.08 -8.24 -10.57
N GLY A 101 -3.86 -7.16 -10.40
CA GLY A 101 -5.22 -7.20 -9.88
C GLY A 101 -6.17 -8.06 -10.72
N LYS A 102 -6.06 -7.96 -12.05
CA LYS A 102 -6.83 -8.75 -13.03
C LYS A 102 -6.63 -10.26 -12.89
N GLN A 103 -5.45 -10.68 -12.44
CA GLN A 103 -5.11 -12.10 -12.29
C GLN A 103 -5.67 -12.71 -11.00
N ILE A 104 -6.19 -11.90 -10.07
CA ILE A 104 -6.66 -12.35 -8.75
C ILE A 104 -8.08 -12.91 -8.87
N PRO A 105 -8.26 -14.23 -8.67
CA PRO A 105 -9.58 -14.85 -8.80
C PRO A 105 -10.56 -14.32 -7.74
N PRO A 106 -11.86 -14.19 -8.05
CA PRO A 106 -12.87 -13.64 -7.13
C PRO A 106 -12.86 -14.28 -5.73
N GLN A 107 -12.66 -15.60 -5.64
CA GLN A 107 -12.65 -16.35 -4.38
C GLN A 107 -11.46 -16.00 -3.45
N TYR A 108 -10.42 -15.33 -3.95
CA TYR A 108 -9.25 -14.92 -3.17
C TYR A 108 -9.18 -13.40 -2.93
N ARG A 109 -10.12 -12.62 -3.49
CA ARG A 109 -10.11 -11.16 -3.39
C ARG A 109 -10.20 -10.65 -1.95
N LEU A 110 -10.93 -11.36 -1.08
CA LEU A 110 -11.02 -10.98 0.33
C LEU A 110 -9.69 -11.15 1.07
N GLN A 111 -8.99 -12.26 0.83
CA GLN A 111 -7.67 -12.52 1.41
C GLN A 111 -6.66 -11.50 0.90
N TYR A 112 -6.69 -11.20 -0.41
CA TYR A 112 -5.83 -10.18 -1.00
C TYR A 112 -6.14 -8.77 -0.50
N ALA A 113 -7.42 -8.40 -0.35
CA ALA A 113 -7.79 -7.08 0.16
C ALA A 113 -7.28 -6.84 1.58
N ARG A 114 -7.40 -7.84 2.47
CA ARG A 114 -6.81 -7.78 3.82
C ARG A 114 -5.30 -7.62 3.80
N TYR A 115 -4.63 -8.27 2.84
CA TYR A 115 -3.20 -8.08 2.64
C TYR A 115 -2.88 -6.66 2.18
N VAL A 116 -3.63 -6.11 1.22
CA VAL A 116 -3.45 -4.74 0.71
C VAL A 116 -3.60 -3.72 1.82
N ASP A 117 -4.65 -3.84 2.66
CA ASP A 117 -4.85 -2.96 3.81
C ASP A 117 -3.65 -3.00 4.74
N ARG A 118 -3.22 -4.21 5.13
CA ARG A 118 -2.06 -4.36 6.03
C ARG A 118 -0.75 -3.87 5.41
N ARG A 119 -0.54 -4.13 4.12
CA ARG A 119 0.62 -3.66 3.36
C ARG A 119 0.64 -2.13 3.33
N HIS A 120 -0.50 -1.50 3.10
CA HIS A 120 -0.62 -0.05 3.04
C HIS A 120 -0.28 0.59 4.39
N GLU A 121 -0.88 0.13 5.49
CA GLU A 121 -0.57 0.60 6.85
C GLU A 121 0.95 0.52 7.17
N VAL A 122 1.58 -0.59 6.79
CA VAL A 122 3.00 -0.83 7.03
C VAL A 122 3.89 0.04 6.12
N ARG A 123 3.46 0.29 4.88
CA ARG A 123 4.19 1.12 3.91
C ARG A 123 4.06 2.62 4.17
N GLU A 124 2.91 3.11 4.63
CA GLU A 124 2.79 4.50 5.08
C GLU A 124 3.74 4.80 6.24
N GLY A 125 4.02 3.79 7.08
CA GLY A 125 5.04 3.87 8.12
C GLY A 125 6.49 3.83 7.60
N CYS A 126 6.73 3.49 6.33
CA CYS A 126 8.07 3.46 5.74
C CYS A 126 8.41 4.81 5.09
N LEU A 127 9.51 5.41 5.54
CA LEU A 127 10.06 6.62 4.94
C LEU A 127 10.94 6.28 3.73
N THR A 128 11.05 7.20 2.79
CA THR A 128 11.85 7.03 1.57
C THR A 128 13.34 7.28 1.83
N GLY A 129 14.20 6.91 0.88
CA GLY A 129 15.64 7.24 0.94
C GLY A 129 15.94 8.74 1.10
N LYS A 130 15.02 9.61 0.65
CA LYS A 130 15.13 11.07 0.81
C LYS A 130 14.96 11.50 2.27
N ASP A 131 14.05 10.84 2.98
CA ASP A 131 13.75 11.14 4.38
C ASP A 131 14.89 10.69 5.31
N LEU A 132 15.58 9.60 4.96
CA LEU A 132 16.79 9.12 5.64
C LEU A 132 17.89 10.20 5.69
N ARG A 133 18.14 10.90 4.57
CA ARG A 133 19.13 11.98 4.52
C ARG A 133 18.72 13.20 5.35
N VAL A 134 17.43 13.51 5.35
CA VAL A 134 16.88 14.62 6.15
C VAL A 134 16.99 14.31 7.65
N VAL A 135 16.68 13.08 8.06
CA VAL A 135 16.84 12.64 9.46
C VAL A 135 18.31 12.63 9.86
N ALA A 136 19.21 12.12 9.02
CA ALA A 136 20.65 12.15 9.27
C ALA A 136 21.18 13.59 9.46
N ALA A 137 20.75 14.53 8.62
CA ALA A 137 21.16 15.93 8.70
C ALA A 137 20.61 16.66 9.94
N LYS A 138 19.43 16.26 10.44
CA LYS A 138 18.74 16.93 11.56
C LYS A 138 19.10 16.33 12.93
N GLU A 139 19.19 15.01 13.01
CA GLU A 139 19.19 14.25 14.28
C GLU A 139 20.46 13.39 14.45
N GLY A 140 21.34 13.34 13.45
CA GLY A 140 22.60 12.61 13.51
C GLY A 140 22.40 11.10 13.71
N ALA A 141 23.32 10.46 14.43
CA ALA A 141 23.42 9.00 14.52
C ALA A 141 22.20 8.37 15.16
N GLU A 142 21.72 9.00 16.24
CA GLU A 142 20.62 8.47 17.02
C GLU A 142 19.31 8.48 16.22
N GLY A 143 19.06 9.55 15.45
CA GLY A 143 17.92 9.61 14.53
C GLY A 143 17.97 8.55 13.44
N VAL A 144 19.15 8.34 12.83
CA VAL A 144 19.35 7.28 11.81
C VAL A 144 19.14 5.88 12.41
N ASP A 145 19.66 5.63 13.61
CA ASP A 145 19.48 4.35 14.30
C ASP A 145 18.02 4.06 14.65
N LEU A 146 17.30 5.06 15.18
CA LEU A 146 15.87 4.95 15.47
C LEU A 146 15.07 4.66 14.20
N LEU A 147 15.43 5.35 13.12
CA LEU A 147 14.80 5.18 11.81
C LEU A 147 15.00 3.78 11.24
N VAL A 148 16.23 3.26 11.29
CA VAL A 148 16.57 1.91 10.82
C VAL A 148 15.83 0.85 11.65
N ARG A 149 15.74 1.03 12.98
CA ARG A 149 14.96 0.13 13.85
C ARG A 149 13.48 0.14 13.51
N HIS A 150 12.91 1.32 13.26
CA HIS A 150 11.53 1.48 12.83
C HIS A 150 11.26 0.75 11.51
N HIS A 151 12.09 0.99 10.48
CA HIS A 151 11.93 0.32 9.19
C HIS A 151 12.11 -1.19 9.28
N ARG A 152 13.05 -1.67 10.10
CA ARG A 152 13.19 -3.12 10.34
C ARG A 152 11.92 -3.73 10.94
N ALA A 153 11.28 -3.03 11.88
CA ALA A 153 10.01 -3.46 12.45
C ALA A 153 8.90 -3.49 11.38
N GLN A 154 8.79 -2.44 10.56
CA GLN A 154 7.82 -2.39 9.45
C GLN A 154 8.05 -3.52 8.45
N LEU A 155 9.29 -3.78 8.04
CA LEU A 155 9.62 -4.90 7.15
C LEU A 155 9.23 -6.26 7.73
N THR A 156 9.31 -6.42 9.05
CA THR A 156 8.86 -7.64 9.73
C THR A 156 7.34 -7.78 9.65
N GLU A 157 6.60 -6.69 9.85
CA GLU A 157 5.14 -6.67 9.74
C GLU A 157 4.66 -6.90 8.30
N TRP A 158 5.34 -6.32 7.31
CA TRP A 158 5.07 -6.57 5.90
C TRP A 158 5.30 -8.05 5.56
N TYR A 159 6.44 -8.62 5.99
CA TYR A 159 6.70 -10.05 5.80
C TYR A 159 5.58 -10.91 6.39
N LYS A 160 5.15 -10.64 7.63
CA LYS A 160 4.04 -11.37 8.26
C LYS A 160 2.73 -11.25 7.48
N ALA A 161 2.43 -10.06 6.95
CA ALA A 161 1.23 -9.85 6.14
C ALA A 161 1.27 -10.67 4.86
N LEU A 162 2.41 -10.68 4.15
CA LEU A 162 2.60 -11.48 2.94
C LEU A 162 2.55 -12.99 3.26
N ASP A 163 3.22 -13.42 4.32
CA ASP A 163 3.22 -14.82 4.76
C ASP A 163 1.81 -15.31 5.11
N THR A 164 1.02 -14.45 5.76
CA THR A 164 -0.40 -14.72 6.06
C THR A 164 -1.22 -14.86 4.77
N LEU A 165 -1.03 -13.97 3.79
CA LEU A 165 -1.69 -14.08 2.48
C LEU A 165 -1.33 -15.41 1.82
N LEU A 166 -0.04 -15.70 1.66
CA LEU A 166 0.45 -16.88 0.96
C LEU A 166 -0.04 -18.17 1.64
N SER A 167 0.03 -18.23 2.96
CA SER A 167 -0.49 -19.36 3.75
C SER A 167 -2.00 -19.54 3.57
N SER A 168 -2.76 -18.44 3.48
CA SER A 168 -4.22 -18.49 3.34
C SER A 168 -4.72 -18.98 1.97
N VAL A 169 -3.87 -18.87 0.93
CA VAL A 169 -4.21 -19.27 -0.44
C VAL A 169 -3.49 -20.54 -0.89
N GLN A 170 -2.59 -21.06 -0.06
CA GLN A 170 -1.90 -22.32 -0.28
C GLN A 170 -2.84 -23.49 -0.02
N SER A 171 -3.43 -24.01 -1.10
CA SER A 171 -4.33 -25.18 -1.08
C SER A 171 -3.65 -26.47 -1.56
N THR A 172 -2.46 -26.35 -2.16
CA THR A 172 -1.65 -27.47 -2.68
C THR A 172 -0.16 -27.21 -2.35
N PRO A 173 0.76 -28.14 -2.62
CA PRO A 173 2.20 -27.89 -2.44
C PRO A 173 2.70 -26.67 -3.23
N ASP A 174 2.00 -26.31 -4.31
CA ASP A 174 2.28 -25.15 -5.13
C ASP A 174 1.34 -23.97 -4.83
N LEU A 175 1.92 -22.76 -4.82
CA LEU A 175 1.17 -21.52 -4.81
C LEU A 175 0.53 -21.24 -6.19
N PRO A 176 -0.67 -20.63 -6.23
CA PRO A 176 -1.27 -20.13 -7.47
C PRO A 176 -0.35 -19.15 -8.21
N GLY A 177 -0.46 -19.09 -9.54
CA GLY A 177 0.39 -18.23 -10.38
C GLY A 177 0.34 -16.74 -9.99
N TRP A 178 -0.85 -16.21 -9.73
CA TRP A 178 -1.04 -14.82 -9.26
C TRP A 178 -0.34 -14.57 -7.92
N ALA A 179 -0.40 -15.53 -6.98
CA ALA A 179 0.22 -15.41 -5.67
C ALA A 179 1.76 -15.46 -5.77
N LYS A 180 2.29 -16.26 -6.70
CA LYS A 180 3.73 -16.27 -7.04
C LYS A 180 4.18 -14.93 -7.62
N ALA A 181 3.38 -14.31 -8.49
CA ALA A 181 3.67 -13.00 -9.07
C ALA A 181 3.70 -11.90 -7.99
N VAL A 182 2.68 -11.83 -7.14
CA VAL A 182 2.64 -10.92 -5.99
C VAL A 182 3.86 -11.14 -5.09
N ALA A 183 4.15 -12.38 -4.68
CA ALA A 183 5.30 -12.67 -3.83
C ALA A 183 6.63 -12.19 -4.45
N LYS A 184 6.82 -12.36 -5.77
CA LYS A 184 8.01 -11.90 -6.48
C LYS A 184 8.15 -10.38 -6.43
N GLU A 185 7.08 -9.64 -6.73
CA GLU A 185 7.10 -8.17 -6.72
C GLU A 185 7.39 -7.63 -5.30
N GLU A 186 6.76 -8.21 -4.29
CA GLU A 186 6.99 -7.82 -2.90
C GLU A 186 8.41 -8.15 -2.44
N LEU A 187 8.98 -9.27 -2.88
CA LEU A 187 10.39 -9.58 -2.62
C LEU A 187 11.31 -8.49 -3.20
N LEU A 188 11.06 -8.05 -4.44
CA LEU A 188 11.85 -7.01 -5.10
C LEU A 188 11.74 -5.68 -4.35
N ASN A 189 10.53 -5.29 -3.92
CA ASN A 189 10.33 -4.09 -3.14
C ASN A 189 11.01 -4.20 -1.75
N TRP A 190 10.93 -5.37 -1.11
CA TRP A 190 11.58 -5.62 0.17
C TRP A 190 13.11 -5.54 0.07
N HIS A 191 13.70 -6.17 -0.95
CA HIS A 191 15.13 -6.07 -1.24
C HIS A 191 15.56 -4.61 -1.43
N ARG A 192 14.79 -3.82 -2.18
CA ARG A 192 15.06 -2.40 -2.38
C ARG A 192 15.11 -1.63 -1.06
N THR A 193 14.12 -1.82 -0.20
CA THR A 193 14.09 -1.15 1.12
C THR A 193 15.29 -1.55 1.98
N ARG A 194 15.69 -2.83 1.96
CA ARG A 194 16.88 -3.30 2.69
C ARG A 194 18.18 -2.69 2.17
N GLU A 195 18.35 -2.58 0.86
CA GLU A 195 19.51 -1.93 0.25
C GLU A 195 19.58 -0.44 0.60
N TYR A 196 18.43 0.26 0.59
CA TYR A 196 18.39 1.66 1.00
C TYR A 196 18.78 1.87 2.46
N MET A 197 18.26 1.04 3.38
CA MET A 197 18.67 1.11 4.79
C MET A 197 20.16 0.83 4.97
N THR A 198 20.68 -0.21 4.30
CA THR A 198 22.10 -0.60 4.39
C THR A 198 22.99 0.52 3.84
N SER A 199 22.59 1.10 2.72
CA SER A 199 23.27 2.24 2.10
C SER A 199 23.29 3.48 2.99
N ALA A 200 22.17 3.79 3.65
CA ALA A 200 22.06 4.93 4.56
C ALA A 200 22.94 4.75 5.80
N VAL A 201 22.97 3.55 6.39
CA VAL A 201 23.85 3.20 7.51
C VAL A 201 25.32 3.35 7.11
N MET A 202 25.70 2.83 5.93
CA MET A 202 27.08 2.93 5.43
C MET A 202 27.50 4.38 5.15
N GLU A 203 26.66 5.14 4.43
CA GLU A 203 26.92 6.56 4.13
C GLU A 203 27.06 7.39 5.41
N TYR A 204 26.22 7.10 6.41
CA TYR A 204 26.25 7.78 7.69
C TYR A 204 27.51 7.47 8.50
N HIS A 205 27.89 6.20 8.66
CA HIS A 205 29.02 5.81 9.51
C HIS A 205 30.39 5.98 8.86
N HIS A 206 30.45 5.98 7.52
CA HIS A 206 31.72 5.93 6.78
C HIS A 206 31.87 7.06 5.75
N GLY A 207 30.89 7.96 5.63
CA GLY A 207 30.85 9.00 4.61
C GLY A 207 30.33 8.48 3.27
N ASP A 208 30.23 9.36 2.27
CA ASP A 208 29.84 8.98 0.91
C ASP A 208 30.80 7.90 0.38
N ALA A 209 30.24 6.79 -0.10
CA ALA A 209 30.99 5.64 -0.60
C ALA A 209 31.72 5.92 -1.93
N GLY A 210 31.75 7.18 -2.38
CA GLY A 210 32.24 7.61 -3.67
C GLY A 210 31.17 7.51 -4.77
N LEU A 211 31.58 7.63 -6.03
CA LEU A 211 30.69 7.53 -7.19
C LEU A 211 29.94 6.20 -7.18
N ARG A 212 28.67 6.23 -6.77
CA ARG A 212 27.77 5.10 -6.97
C ARG A 212 27.25 5.14 -8.40
N PRO A 213 27.39 4.05 -9.18
CA PRO A 213 26.54 3.89 -10.34
C PRO A 213 25.09 4.00 -9.85
N GLU A 214 24.32 4.91 -10.44
CA GLU A 214 22.89 5.04 -10.16
C GLU A 214 22.29 3.65 -10.30
N THR A 215 21.94 3.02 -9.18
CA THR A 215 21.48 1.65 -9.17
C THR A 215 20.02 1.67 -9.59
N VAL A 216 19.80 1.87 -10.89
CA VAL A 216 18.49 1.80 -11.54
C VAL A 216 18.24 0.34 -11.89
N TRP A 217 17.92 -0.46 -10.87
CA TRP A 217 17.28 -1.78 -10.94
C TRP A 217 17.91 -2.94 -11.77
N GLY A 218 17.53 -4.17 -11.41
CA GLY A 218 17.23 -5.28 -12.33
C GLY A 218 18.22 -5.60 -13.46
N ASN A 219 19.23 -6.44 -13.16
CA ASN A 219 20.06 -7.16 -14.14
C ASN A 219 21.05 -6.33 -15.00
N LEU A 220 21.46 -5.14 -14.56
CA LEU A 220 22.47 -4.34 -15.25
C LEU A 220 23.81 -4.32 -14.50
N ARG A 221 24.89 -4.69 -15.20
CA ARG A 221 26.27 -4.48 -14.78
C ARG A 221 26.88 -3.37 -15.62
N PHE A 222 27.34 -2.30 -14.96
CA PHE A 222 28.19 -1.30 -15.59
C PHE A 222 29.65 -1.72 -15.55
N ASP A 223 30.29 -1.87 -16.72
CA ASP A 223 31.73 -2.00 -16.84
C ASP A 223 32.35 -0.65 -17.21
N PHE A 224 32.94 0.00 -16.21
CA PHE A 224 33.59 1.31 -16.35
C PHE A 224 34.84 1.29 -17.25
N SER A 225 35.37 0.12 -17.61
CA SER A 225 36.53 0.01 -18.49
C SER A 225 36.16 -0.11 -19.98
N ALA A 226 34.92 -0.50 -20.30
CA ALA A 226 34.48 -0.82 -21.66
C ALA A 226 33.47 0.19 -22.25
N THR A 227 32.87 1.07 -21.45
CA THR A 227 31.82 2.02 -21.91
C THR A 227 30.61 1.33 -22.57
N SER A 228 30.33 0.08 -22.21
CA SER A 228 29.18 -0.67 -22.70
C SER A 228 28.24 -1.01 -21.54
N VAL A 229 26.95 -1.03 -21.88
CA VAL A 229 25.87 -1.47 -21.00
C VAL A 229 25.34 -2.76 -21.58
N ASP A 230 25.59 -3.88 -20.90
CA ASP A 230 25.05 -5.18 -21.26
C ASP A 230 23.82 -5.49 -20.42
N LEU A 231 22.72 -5.85 -21.07
CA LEU A 231 21.59 -6.51 -20.43
C LEU A 231 22.04 -7.93 -20.09
N VAL A 232 22.19 -8.23 -18.81
CA VAL A 232 22.35 -9.62 -18.37
C VAL A 232 20.93 -10.21 -18.26
N PRO A 233 20.64 -11.39 -18.83
CA PRO A 233 19.34 -12.03 -18.67
C PRO A 233 18.95 -12.23 -17.20
#